data_AF-A0A538QY79-F1
#
_entry.id   AF-A0A538QY79-F1
#
_cell.length_a   1.000
_cell.length_b   1.000
_cell.length_c   1.000
_cell.angle_alpha   90.00
_cell.angle_beta   90.00
_cell.angle_gamma   90.00
#
_symmetry.space_group_name_H-M   'P 1'
#
loop_
_entity.id
_entity.type
_entity.pdbx_description
1 polymer ?
#
loop_
_entity_poly.entity_id
_entity_poly.type
_entity_poly.pdbx_seq_one_letter_code
_entity_poly.pdbx_strand_id
1 'polypeptide(L)'
;MAVAVAVMGIGIGVAWASGDWSAARSKADEFKSRQQDLRKLDPEETRRIVTAICEADEDARKDAGRDISDRVSREVNDKMSDLERVRNDANKLLDDVISDDNLKDNRDDAKRMKDDVSTRWDAIERMSRSLRGANHPVVAFMLTQGQQAHTDRQRDCDASEVVLDSGRVDCVIASGETCTVIELKPQNSRAVGNGIDQYRRYVRSLNEELKKPGSDVIKKLIDKKSDFAKCKSFEGRVDCYKLCPDINEDNEFREVRADWRKDCS
;
A
#
# COMPACT_ATOMS: atom_id res chain seq x y z
N MET A 1 -57.25 69.37 -29.70
CA MET A 1 -57.83 68.03 -29.94
C MET A 1 -56.72 67.19 -30.57
N ALA A 2 -56.02 66.33 -29.82
CA ALA A 2 -56.41 64.94 -29.46
C ALA A 2 -56.84 64.16 -30.73
N VAL A 3 -56.21 63.06 -31.11
CA VAL A 3 -56.08 61.80 -30.34
C VAL A 3 -54.80 61.03 -30.72
N ALA A 4 -54.16 60.45 -29.71
CA ALA A 4 -53.09 59.45 -29.81
C ALA A 4 -53.67 58.05 -30.04
N VAL A 5 -52.98 57.21 -30.81
CA VAL A 5 -53.12 55.74 -30.71
C VAL A 5 -51.72 55.13 -30.68
N ALA A 6 -51.39 54.60 -29.52
CA ALA A 6 -50.24 53.76 -29.26
C ALA A 6 -50.43 52.38 -29.89
N VAL A 7 -49.36 51.81 -30.42
CA VAL A 7 -49.24 50.36 -30.60
C VAL A 7 -47.99 49.91 -29.84
N MET A 8 -48.27 49.34 -28.67
CA MET A 8 -47.42 48.41 -27.92
C MET A 8 -46.93 47.32 -28.89
N GLY A 9 -45.64 47.03 -29.00
CA GLY A 9 -44.91 46.25 -28.00
C GLY A 9 -44.95 44.76 -28.36
N ILE A 10 -43.88 44.26 -28.99
CA ILE A 10 -43.40 42.89 -28.74
C ILE A 10 -41.88 43.03 -28.60
N GLY A 11 -41.46 43.17 -27.35
CA GLY A 11 -40.07 42.97 -26.98
C GLY A 11 -39.72 41.52 -27.25
N ILE A 12 -38.83 41.29 -28.22
CA ILE A 12 -38.01 40.08 -28.26
C ILE A 12 -36.65 40.53 -27.73
N GLY A 13 -36.62 40.85 -26.43
CA GLY A 13 -35.38 40.78 -25.67
C GLY A 13 -35.12 39.30 -25.42
N VAL A 14 -34.40 38.65 -26.34
CA VAL A 14 -33.84 37.32 -26.05
C VAL A 14 -32.88 37.52 -24.88
N ALA A 15 -33.29 37.05 -23.72
CA ALA A 15 -32.48 37.04 -22.51
C ALA A 15 -31.26 36.15 -22.74
N TRP A 16 -30.10 36.77 -22.95
CA TRP A 16 -28.81 36.11 -22.86
C TRP A 16 -28.40 36.05 -21.39
N ALA A 17 -29.03 35.17 -20.60
CA ALA A 17 -28.65 34.86 -19.22
C ALA A 17 -28.24 33.39 -19.02
N SER A 18 -28.19 32.59 -20.10
CA SER A 18 -27.78 31.18 -20.07
C SER A 18 -26.25 30.95 -20.08
N GLY A 19 -25.45 32.02 -20.13
CA GLY A 19 -24.00 31.98 -20.38
C GLY A 19 -23.16 31.45 -19.23
N ASP A 20 -23.44 31.85 -17.98
CA ASP A 20 -22.51 31.61 -16.87
C ASP A 20 -22.95 30.53 -15.88
N TRP A 21 -24.26 30.37 -15.65
CA TRP A 21 -24.76 29.31 -14.77
C TRP A 21 -24.47 27.90 -15.31
N SER A 22 -24.64 27.68 -16.61
CA SER A 22 -24.36 26.38 -17.25
C SER A 22 -22.88 25.99 -17.11
N ALA A 23 -21.97 26.96 -17.28
CA ALA A 23 -20.54 26.76 -17.12
C ALA A 23 -20.17 26.44 -15.66
N ALA A 24 -20.73 27.19 -14.69
CA ALA A 24 -20.52 26.94 -13.27
C ALA A 24 -20.95 25.52 -12.86
N ARG A 25 -22.15 25.11 -13.27
CA ARG A 25 -22.66 23.76 -13.05
C ARG A 25 -21.78 22.70 -13.68
N SER A 26 -21.42 22.87 -14.96
CA SER A 26 -20.57 21.90 -15.67
C SER A 26 -19.21 21.73 -14.98
N LYS A 27 -18.62 22.79 -14.42
CA LYS A 27 -17.35 22.71 -13.70
C LYS A 27 -17.49 22.07 -12.31
N ALA A 28 -18.58 22.34 -11.59
CA ALA A 28 -18.88 21.65 -10.35
C ALA A 28 -19.10 20.14 -10.56
N ASP A 29 -19.81 19.77 -11.64
CA ASP A 29 -20.01 18.36 -12.02
C ASP A 29 -18.70 17.70 -12.47
N GLU A 30 -17.84 18.42 -13.20
CA GLU A 30 -16.49 17.95 -13.54
C GLU A 30 -15.64 17.68 -12.30
N PHE A 31 -15.63 18.61 -11.33
CA PHE A 31 -14.95 18.43 -10.05
C PHE A 31 -15.43 17.16 -9.34
N LYS A 32 -16.75 16.97 -9.25
CA LYS A 32 -17.35 15.79 -8.63
C LYS A 32 -16.94 14.50 -9.32
N SER A 33 -16.92 14.47 -10.65
CA SER A 33 -16.47 13.31 -11.43
C SER A 33 -15.01 12.97 -11.11
N ARG A 34 -14.11 13.95 -11.20
CA ARG A 34 -12.67 13.74 -10.94
C ARG A 34 -12.40 13.34 -9.49
N GLN A 35 -13.17 13.89 -8.54
CA GLN A 35 -13.09 13.51 -7.13
C GLN A 35 -13.47 12.04 -6.91
N GLN A 36 -14.51 11.54 -7.60
CA GLN A 36 -14.92 10.14 -7.53
C GLN A 36 -13.86 9.20 -8.10
N ASP A 37 -13.20 9.60 -9.19
CA ASP A 37 -12.11 8.82 -9.77
C ASP A 37 -10.92 8.74 -8.80
N LEU A 38 -10.55 9.85 -8.17
CA LEU A 38 -9.46 9.86 -7.18
C LEU A 38 -9.80 9.02 -5.95
N ARG A 39 -11.05 9.04 -5.49
CA ARG A 39 -11.50 8.21 -4.35
C ARG A 39 -11.37 6.71 -4.62
N LYS A 40 -11.55 6.27 -5.87
CA LYS A 40 -11.38 4.85 -6.25
C LYS A 40 -9.91 4.47 -6.42
N LEU A 41 -9.10 5.42 -6.86
CA LEU A 41 -7.67 5.22 -7.06
C LEU A 41 -6.94 4.97 -5.74
N ASP A 42 -7.30 5.68 -4.67
CA ASP A 42 -6.64 5.57 -3.34
C ASP A 42 -6.53 4.11 -2.85
N PRO A 43 -7.63 3.34 -2.71
CA PRO A 43 -7.53 1.93 -2.31
C PRO A 43 -6.80 1.05 -3.32
N GLU A 44 -6.88 1.36 -4.61
CA GLU A 44 -6.18 0.61 -5.66
C GLU A 44 -4.66 0.78 -5.55
N GLU A 45 -4.18 2.00 -5.35
CA GLU A 45 -2.75 2.27 -5.18
C GLU A 45 -2.21 1.63 -3.90
N THR A 46 -2.95 1.70 -2.79
CA THR A 46 -2.56 1.01 -1.56
C THR A 46 -2.48 -0.50 -1.76
N ARG A 47 -3.42 -1.10 -2.50
CA ARG A 47 -3.32 -2.53 -2.87
C ARG A 47 -2.10 -2.83 -3.71
N ARG A 48 -1.72 -1.95 -4.64
CA ARG A 48 -0.49 -2.10 -5.44
C ARG A 48 0.76 -2.06 -4.55
N ILE A 49 0.80 -1.17 -3.55
CA ILE A 49 1.88 -1.14 -2.55
C ILE A 49 1.95 -2.47 -1.80
N VAL A 50 0.82 -2.96 -1.28
CA VAL A 50 0.74 -4.24 -0.55
C VAL A 50 1.21 -5.40 -1.43
N THR A 51 0.70 -5.50 -2.65
CA THR A 51 1.07 -6.55 -3.61
C THR A 51 2.58 -6.54 -3.89
N ALA A 52 3.15 -5.37 -4.18
CA ALA A 52 4.59 -5.25 -4.44
C ALA A 52 5.45 -5.73 -3.27
N ILE A 53 5.06 -5.40 -2.03
CA ILE A 53 5.77 -5.90 -0.84
C ILE A 53 5.55 -7.40 -0.64
N CYS A 54 4.34 -7.91 -0.91
CA CYS A 54 4.01 -9.32 -0.77
C CYS A 54 4.75 -10.22 -1.76
N GLU A 55 5.00 -9.73 -2.97
CA GLU A 55 5.72 -10.44 -4.04
C GLU A 55 7.24 -10.28 -3.95
N ALA A 56 7.72 -9.34 -3.12
CA ALA A 56 9.14 -9.13 -2.89
C ALA A 56 9.74 -10.19 -1.95
N ASP A 57 11.02 -10.49 -2.19
CA ASP A 57 11.85 -11.22 -1.23
C ASP A 57 12.13 -10.37 0.01
N GLU A 58 12.40 -10.99 1.15
CA GLU A 58 12.48 -10.35 2.47
C GLU A 58 13.43 -9.13 2.48
N ASP A 59 14.64 -9.30 1.94
CA ASP A 59 15.64 -8.23 1.83
C ASP A 59 15.21 -7.10 0.89
N ALA A 60 14.37 -7.40 -0.10
CA ALA A 60 13.88 -6.46 -1.11
C ALA A 60 12.55 -5.80 -0.72
N ARG A 61 11.85 -6.28 0.32
CA ARG A 61 10.53 -5.74 0.72
C ARG A 61 10.58 -4.24 1.03
N LYS A 62 11.67 -3.80 1.66
CA LYS A 62 11.86 -2.39 2.03
C LYS A 62 12.01 -1.49 0.81
N ASP A 63 12.84 -1.90 -0.14
CA ASP A 63 13.11 -1.13 -1.35
C ASP A 63 11.89 -1.18 -2.28
N ALA A 64 11.29 -2.37 -2.47
CA ALA A 64 10.06 -2.54 -3.23
C ALA A 64 8.92 -1.65 -2.68
N GLY A 65 8.75 -1.60 -1.36
CA GLY A 65 7.75 -0.77 -0.70
C GLY A 65 8.01 0.74 -0.82
N ARG A 66 9.28 1.17 -0.82
CA ARG A 66 9.65 2.58 -1.00
C ARG A 66 9.45 3.02 -2.44
N ASP A 67 9.96 2.26 -3.41
CA ASP A 67 9.88 2.61 -4.83
C ASP A 67 8.42 2.75 -5.29
N ILE A 68 7.57 1.80 -4.88
CA ILE A 68 6.14 1.85 -5.21
C ILE A 68 5.43 2.99 -4.48
N SER A 69 5.74 3.23 -3.19
CA SER A 69 5.15 4.33 -2.43
C SER A 69 5.51 5.68 -3.04
N ASP A 70 6.75 5.90 -3.47
CA ASP A 70 7.18 7.14 -4.11
C ASP A 70 6.44 7.37 -5.43
N ARG A 71 6.24 6.31 -6.23
CA ARG A 71 5.48 6.39 -7.48
C ARG A 71 4.01 6.75 -7.22
N VAL A 72 3.38 6.06 -6.26
CA VAL A 72 2.00 6.34 -5.84
C VAL A 72 1.86 7.76 -5.32
N SER A 73 2.77 8.22 -4.46
CA SER A 73 2.75 9.59 -3.94
C SER A 73 2.82 10.63 -5.06
N ARG A 74 3.64 10.42 -6.09
CA ARG A 74 3.71 11.33 -7.25
C ARG A 74 2.39 11.34 -8.02
N GLU A 75 1.84 10.17 -8.34
CA GLU A 75 0.58 10.06 -9.09
C GLU A 75 -0.59 10.71 -8.34
N VAL A 76 -0.70 10.47 -7.03
CA VAL A 76 -1.74 11.08 -6.18
C VAL A 76 -1.53 12.60 -6.08
N ASN A 77 -0.28 13.07 -5.95
CA ASN A 77 0.01 14.51 -5.92
C ASN A 77 -0.37 15.21 -7.23
N ASP A 78 -0.09 14.60 -8.37
CA ASP A 78 -0.44 15.15 -9.69
C ASP A 78 -1.97 15.25 -9.85
N LYS A 79 -2.70 14.18 -9.50
CA LYS A 79 -4.17 14.17 -9.56
C LYS A 79 -4.82 15.11 -8.56
N MET A 80 -4.25 15.25 -7.36
CA MET A 80 -4.71 16.24 -6.37
C MET A 80 -4.50 17.66 -6.87
N SER A 81 -3.37 17.95 -7.52
CA SER A 81 -3.09 19.25 -8.11
C SER A 81 -4.05 19.58 -9.25
N ASP A 82 -4.38 18.59 -10.10
CA ASP A 82 -5.40 18.72 -11.14
C ASP A 82 -6.78 19.01 -10.54
N LEU A 83 -7.16 18.26 -9.50
CA LEU A 83 -8.45 18.41 -8.84
C LEU A 83 -8.56 19.78 -8.15
N GLU A 84 -7.49 20.28 -7.54
CA GLU A 84 -7.43 21.61 -6.93
C GLU A 84 -7.68 22.72 -7.96
N ARG A 85 -7.10 22.60 -9.16
CA ARG A 85 -7.35 23.55 -10.26
C ARG A 85 -8.82 23.57 -10.65
N VAL A 86 -9.43 22.40 -10.84
CA VAL A 86 -10.85 22.30 -11.18
C VAL A 86 -11.75 22.82 -10.05
N ARG A 87 -11.37 22.58 -8.79
CA ARG A 87 -12.06 23.15 -7.60
C ARG A 87 -12.06 24.67 -7.65
N ASN A 88 -10.89 25.27 -7.89
CA ASN A 88 -10.75 26.73 -7.90
C ASN A 88 -11.53 27.36 -9.05
N ASP A 89 -11.52 26.75 -10.24
CA ASP A 89 -12.32 27.18 -11.38
C ASP A 89 -13.84 27.08 -11.08
N ALA A 90 -14.28 25.96 -10.50
CA ALA A 90 -15.67 25.77 -10.12
C ALA A 90 -16.12 26.81 -9.07
N ASN A 91 -15.33 27.02 -8.01
CA ASN A 91 -15.63 28.00 -6.97
C ASN A 91 -15.71 29.43 -7.53
N LYS A 92 -14.80 29.79 -8.44
CA LYS A 92 -14.81 31.10 -9.09
C LYS A 92 -16.11 31.32 -9.88
N LEU A 93 -16.48 30.38 -10.75
CA LEU A 93 -17.70 30.48 -11.54
C LEU A 93 -18.96 30.49 -10.68
N LEU A 94 -18.98 29.73 -9.58
CA LEU A 94 -20.08 29.75 -8.62
C LEU A 94 -20.18 31.10 -7.89
N ASP A 95 -19.06 31.71 -7.54
CA ASP A 95 -19.02 33.05 -6.93
C ASP A 95 -19.49 34.15 -7.90
N ASP A 96 -19.14 34.03 -9.18
CA ASP A 96 -19.64 34.93 -10.23
C ASP A 96 -21.18 34.85 -10.32
N VAL A 97 -21.76 33.63 -10.31
CA VAL A 97 -23.22 33.43 -10.29
C VAL A 97 -23.88 33.97 -9.00
N ILE A 98 -23.22 33.78 -7.85
CA ILE A 98 -23.75 34.24 -6.55
C ILE A 98 -23.81 35.78 -6.50
N SER A 99 -22.84 36.45 -7.12
CA SER A 99 -22.71 37.91 -7.10
C SER A 99 -23.51 38.61 -8.20
N ASP A 100 -23.88 37.93 -9.30
CA ASP A 100 -24.68 38.52 -10.38
C ASP A 100 -26.17 38.63 -10.01
N ASP A 101 -26.72 39.85 -10.04
CA ASP A 101 -28.14 40.12 -9.78
C ASP A 101 -29.05 39.58 -10.91
N ASN A 102 -28.53 39.42 -12.12
CA ASN A 102 -29.26 38.83 -13.25
C ASN A 102 -29.45 37.31 -13.10
N LEU A 103 -28.65 36.66 -12.26
CA LEU A 103 -28.70 35.23 -11.98
C LEU A 103 -29.26 34.93 -10.59
N LYS A 104 -30.02 35.88 -10.00
CA LYS A 104 -30.58 35.75 -8.65
C LYS A 104 -31.37 34.46 -8.41
N ASP A 105 -32.05 33.96 -9.43
CA ASP A 105 -32.86 32.74 -9.37
C ASP A 105 -32.00 31.47 -9.20
N ASN A 106 -30.71 31.54 -9.56
CA ASN A 106 -29.74 30.44 -9.44
C ASN A 106 -28.82 30.58 -8.22
N ARG A 107 -28.88 31.69 -7.47
CA ARG A 107 -27.96 31.96 -6.34
C ARG A 107 -27.96 30.88 -5.28
N ASP A 108 -29.14 30.37 -4.91
CA ASP A 108 -29.24 29.35 -3.87
C ASP A 108 -28.71 27.99 -4.34
N ASP A 109 -28.90 27.64 -5.61
CA ASP A 109 -28.28 26.46 -6.20
C ASP A 109 -26.76 26.59 -6.27
N ALA A 110 -26.25 27.77 -6.67
CA ALA A 110 -24.82 28.04 -6.73
C ALA A 110 -24.17 27.93 -5.35
N LYS A 111 -24.79 28.48 -4.30
CA LYS A 111 -24.34 28.31 -2.91
C LYS A 111 -24.28 26.83 -2.50
N ARG A 112 -25.36 26.07 -2.75
CA ARG A 112 -25.40 24.63 -2.46
C ARG A 112 -24.29 23.85 -3.17
N MET A 113 -24.04 24.14 -4.45
CA MET A 113 -22.98 23.50 -5.21
C MET A 113 -21.60 23.86 -4.68
N LYS A 114 -21.38 25.12 -4.28
CA LYS A 114 -20.12 25.56 -3.67
C LYS A 114 -19.84 24.84 -2.36
N ASP A 115 -20.87 24.69 -1.51
CA ASP A 115 -20.77 23.94 -0.25
C ASP A 115 -20.48 22.45 -0.48
N ASP A 116 -21.10 21.82 -1.49
CA ASP A 116 -20.83 20.42 -1.88
C ASP A 116 -19.39 20.27 -2.40
N VAL A 117 -18.91 21.19 -3.26
CA VAL A 117 -17.52 21.21 -3.74
C VAL A 117 -16.54 21.31 -2.57
N SER A 118 -16.76 22.24 -1.64
CA SER A 118 -15.90 22.41 -0.46
C SER A 118 -15.88 21.17 0.43
N THR A 119 -17.06 20.61 0.73
CA THR A 119 -17.20 19.42 1.59
C THR A 119 -16.47 18.22 0.99
N ARG A 120 -16.61 18.02 -0.33
CA ARG A 120 -15.93 16.94 -1.06
C ARG A 120 -14.43 17.14 -1.13
N TRP A 121 -13.97 18.38 -1.32
CA TRP A 121 -12.56 18.71 -1.29
C TRP A 121 -11.94 18.34 0.07
N ASP A 122 -12.56 18.76 1.16
CA ASP A 122 -12.04 18.48 2.50
C ASP A 122 -12.00 16.97 2.79
N ALA A 123 -12.97 16.21 2.28
CA ALA A 123 -12.99 14.76 2.40
C ALA A 123 -11.82 14.10 1.64
N ILE A 124 -11.62 14.45 0.36
CA ILE A 124 -10.55 13.83 -0.45
C ILE A 124 -9.15 14.30 -0.03
N GLU A 125 -9.01 15.53 0.47
CA GLU A 125 -7.76 16.01 1.03
C GLU A 125 -7.37 15.21 2.28
N ARG A 126 -8.32 14.91 3.18
CA ARG A 126 -8.05 14.07 4.35
C ARG A 126 -7.65 12.64 3.98
N MET A 127 -8.34 12.04 3.01
CA MET A 127 -8.05 10.67 2.54
C MET A 127 -6.65 10.58 1.93
N SER A 128 -6.33 11.49 0.98
CA SER A 128 -5.07 11.43 0.22
C SER A 128 -3.82 11.75 1.04
N ARG A 129 -3.95 12.38 2.23
CA ARG A 129 -2.78 12.76 3.07
C ARG A 129 -1.86 11.60 3.39
N SER A 130 -2.39 10.40 3.62
CA SER A 130 -1.57 9.20 3.93
C SER A 130 -0.78 8.70 2.71
N LEU A 131 -1.32 8.85 1.50
CA LEU A 131 -0.68 8.41 0.25
C LEU A 131 0.31 9.44 -0.31
N ARG A 132 0.12 10.71 0.00
CA ARG A 132 1.00 11.80 -0.47
C ARG A 132 2.36 11.82 0.23
N GLY A 133 2.50 11.14 1.36
CA GLY A 133 3.76 10.97 2.06
C GLY A 133 4.57 9.80 1.52
N ALA A 134 5.87 9.98 1.34
CA ALA A 134 6.81 8.93 0.91
C ALA A 134 6.90 7.72 1.87
N ASN A 135 6.37 7.85 3.09
CA ASN A 135 6.32 6.78 4.09
C ASN A 135 4.88 6.34 4.33
N HIS A 136 4.34 5.52 3.42
CA HIS A 136 2.99 4.99 3.57
C HIS A 136 2.89 4.09 4.84
N PRO A 137 1.89 4.28 5.73
CA PRO A 137 1.74 3.51 6.97
C PRO A 137 1.75 1.98 6.79
N VAL A 138 1.06 1.49 5.75
CA VAL A 138 1.07 0.05 5.39
C VAL A 138 2.48 -0.52 5.15
N VAL A 139 3.40 0.27 4.58
CA VAL A 139 4.79 -0.16 4.35
C VAL A 139 5.47 -0.39 5.69
N ALA A 140 5.41 0.59 6.58
CA ALA A 140 6.00 0.49 7.92
C ALA A 140 5.41 -0.68 8.72
N PHE A 141 4.08 -0.87 8.65
CA PHE A 141 3.40 -2.00 9.26
C PHE A 141 3.91 -3.34 8.71
N MET A 142 3.93 -3.54 7.39
CA MET A 142 4.33 -4.80 6.78
C MET A 142 5.80 -5.15 7.02
N LEU A 143 6.68 -4.15 7.05
CA LEU A 143 8.09 -4.37 7.39
C LEU A 143 8.27 -4.77 8.86
N THR A 144 7.60 -4.04 9.77
CA THR A 144 7.70 -4.31 11.21
C THR A 144 7.12 -5.66 11.56
N GLN A 145 5.93 -5.97 11.06
CA GLN A 145 5.26 -7.26 11.30
C GLN A 145 5.99 -8.42 10.63
N GLY A 146 6.63 -8.20 9.47
CA GLY A 146 7.47 -9.21 8.82
C GLY A 146 8.67 -9.59 9.70
N GLN A 147 9.43 -8.58 10.13
CA GLN A 147 10.59 -8.79 11.02
C GLN A 147 10.18 -9.42 12.35
N GLN A 148 9.06 -8.98 12.93
CA GLN A 148 8.54 -9.53 14.17
C GLN A 148 8.15 -11.00 13.99
N ALA A 149 7.43 -11.34 12.92
CA ALA A 149 7.06 -12.72 12.63
C ALA A 149 8.29 -13.61 12.49
N HIS A 150 9.31 -13.16 11.76
CA HIS A 150 10.57 -13.88 11.60
C HIS A 150 11.24 -14.12 12.98
N THR A 151 11.40 -13.05 13.77
CA THR A 151 12.03 -13.10 15.10
C THR A 151 11.27 -14.01 16.06
N ASP A 152 9.94 -13.93 16.07
CA ASP A 152 9.08 -14.74 16.93
C ASP A 152 9.17 -16.22 16.53
N ARG A 153 9.22 -16.52 15.23
CA ARG A 153 9.36 -17.89 14.74
C ARG A 153 10.75 -18.48 15.06
N GLN A 154 11.79 -17.67 15.06
CA GLN A 154 13.13 -18.09 15.46
C GLN A 154 13.25 -18.51 16.93
N ARG A 155 12.31 -18.10 17.80
CA ARG A 155 12.29 -18.52 19.22
C ARG A 155 11.97 -20.00 19.38
N ASP A 156 11.35 -20.62 18.37
CA ASP A 156 11.04 -22.05 18.36
C ASP A 156 12.24 -22.90 17.88
N CYS A 157 13.36 -22.27 17.54
CA CYS A 157 14.56 -22.94 17.05
C CYS A 157 15.46 -23.38 18.21
N ASP A 158 16.16 -24.50 18.03
CA ASP A 158 17.19 -24.93 18.98
C ASP A 158 18.48 -24.11 18.82
N ALA A 159 18.75 -23.67 17.59
CA ALA A 159 19.75 -22.67 17.28
C ALA A 159 19.23 -21.75 16.18
N SER A 160 19.13 -20.46 16.46
CA SER A 160 18.83 -19.43 15.46
C SER A 160 20.09 -18.67 15.04
N GLU A 161 20.02 -18.06 13.85
CA GLU A 161 21.04 -17.15 13.31
C GLU A 161 22.45 -17.76 13.28
N VAL A 162 22.55 -19.02 12.83
CA VAL A 162 23.81 -19.78 12.83
C VAL A 162 24.66 -19.33 11.65
N VAL A 163 25.82 -18.73 11.94
CA VAL A 163 26.74 -18.24 10.93
C VAL A 163 27.62 -19.39 10.41
N LEU A 164 27.58 -19.58 9.09
CA LEU A 164 28.41 -20.49 8.29
C LEU A 164 29.20 -19.67 7.26
N ASP A 165 30.25 -20.24 6.68
CA ASP A 165 30.95 -19.63 5.54
C ASP A 165 30.02 -19.46 4.32
N SER A 166 28.99 -20.31 4.23
CA SER A 166 27.99 -20.29 3.16
C SER A 166 26.88 -19.26 3.37
N GLY A 167 26.78 -18.64 4.55
CA GLY A 167 25.76 -17.66 4.90
C GLY A 167 25.27 -17.83 6.34
N ARG A 168 24.13 -17.22 6.65
CA ARG A 168 23.52 -17.27 7.98
C ARG A 168 22.21 -18.04 7.89
N VAL A 169 22.09 -19.09 8.70
CA VAL A 169 20.92 -19.95 8.77
C VAL A 169 19.91 -19.35 9.73
N ASP A 170 18.65 -19.23 9.32
CA ASP A 170 17.61 -18.65 10.17
C ASP A 170 17.36 -19.54 11.40
N CYS A 171 17.23 -20.85 11.18
CA CYS A 171 16.81 -21.79 12.19
C CYS A 171 17.39 -23.20 11.99
N VAL A 172 17.84 -23.81 13.07
CA VAL A 172 18.25 -25.21 13.13
C VAL A 172 17.53 -25.90 14.29
N ILE A 173 16.96 -27.07 14.03
CA ILE A 173 16.27 -27.91 15.02
C ILE A 173 16.99 -29.26 15.13
N ALA A 174 17.29 -29.68 16.37
CA ALA A 174 17.83 -30.99 16.66
C ALA A 174 16.69 -32.02 16.67
N SER A 175 16.68 -32.93 15.70
CA SER A 175 15.62 -33.94 15.52
C SER A 175 16.19 -35.35 15.46
N GLY A 176 16.79 -35.80 16.57
CA GLY A 176 17.40 -37.13 16.67
C GLY A 176 18.66 -37.25 15.82
N GLU A 177 18.69 -38.20 14.90
CA GLU A 177 19.85 -38.41 14.01
C GLU A 177 19.84 -37.52 12.76
N THR A 178 18.68 -37.00 12.36
CA THR A 178 18.54 -36.10 11.20
C THR A 178 18.07 -34.75 11.69
N CYS A 179 18.95 -33.76 11.68
CA CYS A 179 18.64 -32.41 12.15
C CYS A 179 18.12 -31.54 11.00
N THR A 180 17.24 -30.58 11.32
CA THR A 180 16.53 -29.80 10.31
C THR A 180 17.06 -28.38 10.23
N VAL A 181 17.45 -27.94 9.05
CA VAL A 181 17.69 -26.55 8.67
C VAL A 181 16.40 -25.95 8.14
N ILE A 182 15.95 -24.84 8.70
CA ILE A 182 14.73 -24.16 8.26
C ILE A 182 15.08 -22.75 7.85
N GLU A 183 14.79 -22.41 6.60
CA GLU A 183 14.79 -21.02 6.13
C GLU A 183 13.38 -20.45 6.27
N LEU A 184 13.29 -19.25 6.84
CA LEU A 184 12.04 -18.56 7.10
C LEU A 184 11.82 -17.53 5.99
N LYS A 185 10.71 -17.62 5.26
CA LYS A 185 10.48 -16.76 4.09
C LYS A 185 9.05 -16.21 4.00
N PRO A 186 8.83 -15.03 3.40
CA PRO A 186 7.52 -14.66 2.92
C PRO A 186 6.95 -15.72 1.96
N GLN A 187 5.64 -15.95 2.01
CA GLN A 187 4.95 -16.89 1.12
C GLN A 187 4.74 -16.28 -0.27
N ASN A 188 5.79 -16.24 -1.08
CA ASN A 188 5.73 -16.00 -2.52
C ASN A 188 6.76 -16.87 -3.25
N SER A 189 6.54 -17.14 -4.54
CA SER A 189 7.37 -18.09 -5.32
C SER A 189 8.84 -17.68 -5.37
N ARG A 190 9.13 -16.39 -5.43
CA ARG A 190 10.51 -15.86 -5.47
C ARG A 190 11.24 -16.08 -4.14
N ALA A 191 10.62 -15.70 -3.03
CA ALA A 191 11.18 -15.86 -1.68
C ALA A 191 11.33 -17.33 -1.31
N VAL A 192 10.33 -18.17 -1.64
CA VAL A 192 10.40 -19.63 -1.45
C VAL A 192 11.52 -20.24 -2.28
N GLY A 193 11.64 -19.88 -3.57
CA GLY A 193 12.75 -20.34 -4.41
C GLY A 193 14.13 -19.96 -3.86
N ASN A 194 14.29 -18.72 -3.42
CA ASN A 194 15.53 -18.25 -2.80
C ASN A 194 15.84 -18.99 -1.48
N GLY A 195 14.83 -19.23 -0.65
CA GLY A 195 14.95 -20.02 0.57
C GLY A 195 15.37 -21.47 0.28
N ILE A 196 14.84 -22.06 -0.80
CA ILE A 196 15.23 -23.40 -1.24
C ILE A 196 16.72 -23.46 -1.59
N ASP A 197 17.21 -22.49 -2.35
CA ASP A 197 18.63 -22.42 -2.72
C ASP A 197 19.52 -22.13 -1.51
N GLN A 198 19.06 -21.32 -0.56
CA GLN A 198 19.75 -21.05 0.70
C GLN A 198 19.88 -22.30 1.56
N TYR A 199 18.78 -22.96 1.93
CA TYR A 199 18.86 -24.13 2.82
C TYR A 199 19.68 -25.25 2.18
N ARG A 200 19.61 -25.45 0.85
CA ARG A 200 20.41 -26.49 0.17
C ARG A 200 21.92 -26.26 0.32
N ARG A 201 22.37 -25.00 0.27
CA ARG A 201 23.77 -24.64 0.52
C ARG A 201 24.14 -24.87 1.99
N TYR A 202 23.28 -24.46 2.92
CA TYR A 202 23.52 -24.62 4.35
C TYR A 202 23.55 -26.09 4.78
N VAL A 203 22.61 -26.90 4.29
CA VAL A 203 22.57 -28.34 4.50
C VAL A 203 23.84 -29.01 3.98
N ARG A 204 24.33 -28.63 2.80
CA ARG A 204 25.60 -29.15 2.28
C ARG A 204 26.77 -28.79 3.20
N SER A 205 26.87 -27.52 3.57
CA SER A 205 27.93 -27.00 4.44
C SER A 205 27.94 -27.69 5.80
N LEU A 206 26.78 -27.84 6.47
CA LEU A 206 26.66 -28.51 7.77
C LEU A 206 26.98 -30.01 7.69
N ASN A 207 26.55 -30.69 6.62
CA ASN A 207 26.91 -32.10 6.40
C ASN A 207 28.40 -32.30 6.10
N GLU A 208 29.09 -31.30 5.52
CA GLU A 208 30.54 -31.30 5.39
C GLU A 208 31.24 -31.05 6.73
N GLU A 209 30.70 -30.15 7.56
CA GLU A 209 31.19 -29.90 8.93
C GLU A 209 31.11 -31.14 9.82
N LEU A 210 30.04 -31.94 9.72
CA LEU A 210 29.91 -33.21 10.46
C LEU A 210 31.04 -34.22 10.16
N LYS A 211 31.67 -34.13 8.98
CA LYS A 211 32.77 -35.02 8.58
C LYS A 211 34.12 -34.57 9.12
N LYS A 212 34.23 -33.33 9.62
CA LYS A 212 35.48 -32.74 10.10
C LYS A 212 35.67 -33.07 11.58
N PRO A 213 36.73 -33.79 11.97
CA PRO A 213 37.04 -34.02 13.39
C PRO A 213 37.22 -32.68 14.11
N GLY A 214 36.41 -32.45 15.15
CA GLY A 214 36.51 -31.23 15.96
C GLY A 214 35.99 -29.95 15.30
N SER A 215 35.06 -30.04 14.34
CA SER A 215 34.40 -28.85 13.75
C SER A 215 33.90 -27.88 14.82
N ASP A 216 34.34 -26.62 14.72
CA ASP A 216 33.91 -25.56 15.65
C ASP A 216 32.46 -25.13 15.41
N VAL A 217 31.94 -25.29 14.19
CA VAL A 217 30.52 -25.05 13.89
C VAL A 217 29.65 -26.07 14.63
N ILE A 218 30.00 -27.36 14.55
CA ILE A 218 29.24 -28.41 15.24
C ILE A 218 29.36 -28.27 16.77
N LYS A 219 30.55 -27.96 17.29
CA LYS A 219 30.72 -27.66 18.73
C LYS A 219 29.80 -26.52 19.19
N LYS A 220 29.76 -25.40 18.45
CA LYS A 220 28.88 -24.27 18.77
C LYS A 220 27.39 -24.65 18.77
N LEU A 221 26.96 -25.54 17.88
CA LEU A 221 25.60 -26.07 17.90
C LEU A 221 25.35 -26.91 19.16
N ILE A 222 26.26 -27.83 19.49
CA ILE A 222 26.19 -28.65 20.71
C ILE A 222 26.14 -27.79 21.97
N ASP A 223 26.94 -26.71 22.02
CA ASP A 223 26.96 -25.76 23.13
C ASP A 223 25.63 -25.00 23.27
N LYS A 224 24.94 -24.71 22.16
CA LYS A 224 23.58 -24.14 22.17
C LYS A 224 22.54 -25.15 22.65
N LYS A 225 22.62 -26.40 22.18
CA LYS A 225 21.76 -27.51 22.62
C LYS A 225 22.47 -28.85 22.47
N SER A 226 22.60 -29.58 23.59
CA SER A 226 23.32 -30.85 23.64
C SER A 226 22.79 -31.92 22.68
N ASP A 227 21.50 -31.87 22.32
CA ASP A 227 20.90 -32.80 21.35
C ASP A 227 21.52 -32.74 19.96
N PHE A 228 22.20 -31.64 19.60
CA PHE A 228 22.94 -31.57 18.33
C PHE A 228 24.07 -32.60 18.25
N ALA A 229 24.54 -33.15 19.38
CA ALA A 229 25.54 -34.22 19.38
C ALA A 229 25.03 -35.53 18.77
N LYS A 230 23.70 -35.68 18.62
CA LYS A 230 23.07 -36.85 18.00
C LYS A 230 22.94 -36.71 16.48
N CYS A 231 23.08 -35.50 15.92
CA CYS A 231 22.93 -35.25 14.50
C CYS A 231 24.01 -35.99 13.69
N LYS A 232 23.56 -36.87 12.80
CA LYS A 232 24.40 -37.58 11.81
C LYS A 232 24.24 -37.00 10.40
N SER A 233 23.12 -36.32 10.16
CA SER A 233 22.88 -35.59 8.92
C SER A 233 22.04 -34.35 9.18
N PHE A 234 22.09 -33.42 8.22
CA PHE A 234 21.17 -32.30 8.11
C PHE A 234 20.31 -32.45 6.87
N GLU A 235 19.04 -32.13 7.00
CA GLU A 235 18.09 -31.91 5.91
C GLU A 235 17.52 -30.50 6.03
N GLY A 236 16.81 -30.01 5.02
CA GLY A 236 16.26 -28.66 5.10
C GLY A 236 14.97 -28.47 4.35
N ARG A 237 14.26 -27.42 4.75
CA ARG A 237 13.01 -26.97 4.16
C ARG A 237 12.85 -25.46 4.31
N VAL A 238 11.85 -24.91 3.62
CA VAL A 238 11.39 -23.55 3.85
C VAL A 238 10.12 -23.59 4.70
N ASP A 239 10.09 -22.86 5.81
CA ASP A 239 8.83 -22.51 6.46
C ASP A 239 8.46 -21.09 5.99
N CYS A 240 7.25 -20.89 5.49
CA CYS A 240 6.85 -19.61 4.91
C CYS A 240 5.66 -18.97 5.61
N TYR A 241 5.55 -17.65 5.55
CA TYR A 241 4.45 -16.91 6.17
C TYR A 241 3.71 -15.98 5.22
N LYS A 242 2.39 -15.88 5.38
CA LYS A 242 1.57 -14.89 4.70
C LYS A 242 1.39 -13.65 5.58
N LEU A 243 1.76 -12.49 5.04
CA LEU A 243 1.55 -11.18 5.66
C LEU A 243 1.18 -10.16 4.56
N CYS A 244 -0.07 -10.26 4.11
CA CYS A 244 -0.65 -9.44 3.05
C CYS A 244 -2.00 -8.91 3.56
N PRO A 245 -2.04 -7.71 4.15
CA PRO A 245 -3.28 -7.15 4.66
C PRO A 245 -4.24 -6.81 3.52
N ASP A 246 -5.53 -7.03 3.75
CA ASP A 246 -6.57 -6.59 2.82
C ASP A 246 -6.84 -5.08 3.00
N ILE A 247 -7.03 -4.38 1.88
CA ILE A 247 -7.39 -2.96 1.85
C ILE A 247 -8.88 -2.83 1.50
N ASN A 248 -9.67 -2.25 2.41
CA ASN A 248 -11.10 -2.03 2.20
C ASN A 248 -11.37 -0.85 1.24
N GLU A 249 -12.64 -0.54 1.00
CA GLU A 249 -13.05 0.57 0.11
C GLU A 249 -12.74 1.96 0.69
N ASP A 250 -12.54 2.06 2.01
CA ASP A 250 -12.21 3.30 2.72
C ASP A 250 -10.70 3.52 2.85
N ASN A 251 -9.88 2.73 2.14
CA ASN A 251 -8.42 2.78 2.16
C ASN A 251 -7.79 2.44 3.53
N GLU A 252 -8.51 1.69 4.36
CA GLU A 252 -8.00 1.14 5.61
C GLU A 252 -7.52 -0.29 5.41
N PHE A 253 -6.38 -0.61 6.02
CA PHE A 253 -5.85 -1.98 6.03
C PHE A 253 -6.31 -2.70 7.30
N ARG A 254 -6.70 -3.97 7.17
CA ARG A 254 -6.91 -4.82 8.34
C ARG A 254 -5.58 -5.39 8.80
N GLU A 255 -5.22 -5.15 10.06
CA GLU A 255 -4.04 -5.76 10.65
C GLU A 255 -4.15 -7.29 10.58
N VAL A 256 -3.21 -7.90 9.87
CA VAL A 256 -3.11 -9.36 9.76
C VAL A 256 -1.88 -9.84 10.52
N ARG A 257 -2.00 -10.99 11.18
CA ARG A 257 -0.85 -11.69 11.76
C ARG A 257 -0.24 -12.61 10.71
N ALA A 258 1.05 -12.88 10.87
CA ALA A 258 1.73 -13.86 10.04
C ALA A 258 1.10 -15.24 10.20
N ASP A 259 0.61 -15.80 9.10
CA ASP A 259 0.09 -17.17 9.03
C ASP A 259 1.19 -18.08 8.47
N TRP A 260 1.70 -18.99 9.31
CA TRP A 260 2.85 -19.83 9.00
C TRP A 260 2.44 -21.17 8.41
N ARG A 261 3.12 -21.55 7.34
CA ARG A 261 3.07 -22.88 6.73
C ARG A 261 4.46 -23.50 6.76
N LYS A 262 4.52 -24.79 7.10
CA LYS A 262 5.75 -25.59 7.02
C LYS A 262 5.90 -26.17 5.62
N ASP A 263 7.15 -26.38 5.24
CA ASP A 263 7.52 -27.10 4.01
C ASP A 263 6.89 -26.49 2.75
N CYS A 264 7.23 -25.23 2.51
CA CYS A 264 6.81 -24.50 1.33
C CYS A 264 7.73 -24.85 0.15
N SER A 265 7.10 -25.14 -0.99
CA SER A 265 7.74 -25.60 -2.23
C SER A 265 7.16 -24.88 -3.44
#